data_AF-A0A0P7FR62-F1
#
_entry.id   AF-A0A0P7FR62-F1
#
_cell.length_a   1.000
_cell.length_b   1.000
_cell.length_c   1.000
_cell.angle_alpha   90.00
_cell.angle_beta   90.00
_cell.angle_gamma   90.00
#
_symmetry.space_group_name_H-M   'P 1'
#
loop_
_entity.id
_entity.type
_entity.pdbx_description
1 polymer ?
#
loop_
_entity_poly.entity_id
_entity_poly.type
_entity_poly.pdbx_seq_one_letter_code
_entity_poly.pdbx_strand_id
1 'polypeptide(L)'
;MGRITALVDTWNQSLDDACRRRSERVPSELLADFLERMAYTVGAGQGLDEFLLDEQESIIQEFVIRYESALDKLDVLKELYLSLMLSVTFILVFATVIPILIPIPPTLLLGGIIGLFSIVQVGFVYVIHTVSPGTQFGSRPKASTRRCTRCSPHW
;
A
#
# COMPACT_ATOMS: atom_id res chain seq x y z
N MET A 1 7.88 9.97 -23.09
CA MET A 1 7.88 9.07 -24.26
C MET A 1 9.01 9.34 -25.25
N GLY A 2 9.30 10.58 -25.67
CA GLY A 2 10.28 10.84 -26.74
C GLY A 2 11.78 10.60 -26.48
N ARG A 3 12.20 10.17 -25.28
CA ARG A 3 13.64 9.95 -24.96
C ARG A 3 14.09 8.49 -25.07
N ILE A 4 13.14 7.57 -25.08
CA ILE A 4 13.39 6.12 -25.28
C ILE A 4 13.47 5.85 -26.79
N THR A 5 12.58 6.45 -27.57
CA THR A 5 12.64 6.41 -29.05
C THR A 5 13.89 7.10 -29.57
N ALA A 6 14.35 8.20 -28.95
CA ALA A 6 15.60 8.86 -29.33
C ALA A 6 16.87 8.01 -29.05
N LEU A 7 16.81 7.05 -28.11
CA LEU A 7 17.93 6.12 -27.86
C LEU A 7 17.87 4.91 -28.79
N VAL A 8 16.67 4.47 -29.20
CA VAL A 8 16.43 3.37 -30.14
C VAL A 8 16.71 3.78 -31.59
N ASP A 9 16.31 4.99 -32.01
CA ASP A 9 16.53 5.49 -33.38
C ASP A 9 17.96 6.00 -33.61
N THR A 10 18.74 6.30 -32.56
CA THR A 10 20.10 6.88 -32.69
C THR A 10 21.22 5.85 -32.51
N TRP A 11 20.98 4.71 -31.85
CA TRP A 11 22.06 3.78 -31.52
C TRP A 11 21.82 2.38 -32.05
N ASN A 12 22.68 2.01 -32.98
CA ASN A 12 23.26 0.67 -33.15
C ASN A 12 23.96 0.20 -31.84
N GLN A 13 23.26 0.25 -30.70
CA GLN A 13 23.65 -0.25 -29.40
C GLN A 13 22.46 -0.98 -28.81
N SER A 14 22.72 -2.20 -28.36
CA SER A 14 21.73 -3.24 -28.18
C SER A 14 20.76 -2.86 -27.04
N LEU A 15 19.45 -3.03 -27.28
CA LEU A 15 18.32 -2.60 -26.42
C LEU A 15 18.47 -3.12 -24.96
N ASP A 16 19.12 -4.26 -24.82
CA ASP A 16 19.60 -4.88 -23.58
C ASP A 16 20.50 -3.97 -22.74
N ASP A 17 21.48 -3.31 -23.36
CA ASP A 17 22.48 -2.50 -22.67
C ASP A 17 21.86 -1.21 -22.10
N ALA A 18 20.82 -0.69 -22.77
CA ALA A 18 20.02 0.45 -22.30
C ALA A 18 19.08 0.07 -21.15
N CYS A 19 18.47 -1.12 -21.21
CA CYS A 19 17.58 -1.63 -20.16
C CYS A 19 18.35 -1.97 -18.88
N ARG A 20 19.52 -2.60 -19.01
CA ARG A 20 20.40 -2.94 -17.87
C ARG A 20 20.93 -1.71 -17.15
N ARG A 21 21.36 -0.67 -17.86
CA ARG A 21 21.75 0.61 -17.22
C ARG A 21 20.57 1.31 -16.54
N ARG A 22 19.33 1.04 -16.96
CA ARG A 22 18.16 1.67 -16.36
C ARG A 22 17.66 0.90 -15.15
N SER A 23 17.75 -0.44 -15.12
CA SER A 23 17.41 -1.27 -13.95
C SER A 23 18.19 -0.80 -12.71
N GLU A 24 19.49 -0.55 -12.86
CA GLU A 24 20.37 -0.05 -11.77
C GLU A 24 19.99 1.34 -11.22
N ARG A 25 19.21 2.13 -11.97
CA ARG A 25 18.86 3.52 -11.63
C ARG A 25 17.39 3.70 -11.24
N VAL A 26 16.60 2.62 -11.19
CA VAL A 26 15.17 2.69 -10.87
C VAL A 26 14.96 2.50 -9.36
N PRO A 27 14.14 3.34 -8.71
CA PRO A 27 13.88 3.25 -7.26
C PRO A 27 12.90 2.15 -6.86
N SER A 28 12.14 1.60 -7.81
CA SER A 28 11.17 0.51 -7.59
C SER A 28 11.83 -0.84 -7.90
N GLU A 29 11.86 -1.76 -6.93
CA GLU A 29 12.44 -3.10 -7.08
C GLU A 29 11.73 -3.91 -8.18
N LEU A 30 10.40 -3.82 -8.26
CA LEU A 30 9.59 -4.48 -9.29
C LEU A 30 9.93 -4.00 -10.70
N LEU A 31 10.15 -2.69 -10.87
CA LEU A 31 10.50 -2.13 -12.18
C LEU A 31 11.98 -2.37 -12.53
N ALA A 32 12.87 -2.51 -11.54
CA ALA A 32 14.25 -2.91 -11.79
C ALA A 32 14.31 -4.36 -12.30
N ASP A 33 13.56 -5.28 -11.69
CA ASP A 33 13.48 -6.69 -12.09
C ASP A 33 12.87 -6.84 -13.50
N PHE A 34 11.79 -6.11 -13.80
CA PHE A 34 11.22 -6.04 -15.15
C PHE A 34 12.25 -5.64 -16.22
N LEU A 35 13.01 -4.55 -15.98
CA LEU A 35 14.01 -4.04 -16.93
C LEU A 35 15.21 -5.00 -17.09
N GLU A 36 15.59 -5.69 -16.02
CA GLU A 36 16.63 -6.73 -16.04
C GLU A 36 16.20 -7.90 -16.92
N ARG A 37 14.99 -8.43 -16.70
CA ARG A 37 14.40 -9.54 -17.46
C ARG A 37 14.22 -9.19 -18.93
N MET A 38 13.73 -7.99 -19.21
CA MET A 38 13.59 -7.48 -20.58
C MET A 38 14.95 -7.36 -21.29
N ALA A 39 16.02 -6.98 -20.58
CA ALA A 39 17.36 -6.95 -21.17
C ALA A 39 17.84 -8.35 -21.56
N TYR A 40 17.57 -9.36 -20.74
CA TYR A 40 17.91 -10.75 -21.05
C TYR A 40 17.12 -11.32 -22.22
N THR A 41 15.80 -11.13 -22.27
CA THR A 41 14.95 -11.67 -23.34
C THR A 41 15.26 -11.04 -24.70
N VAL A 42 15.52 -9.72 -24.72
CA VAL A 42 15.94 -9.01 -25.93
C VAL A 42 17.35 -9.44 -26.37
N GLY A 43 18.29 -9.62 -25.43
CA GLY A 43 19.63 -10.13 -25.72
C GLY A 43 19.64 -11.58 -26.26
N ALA A 44 18.63 -12.38 -25.91
CA ALA A 44 18.43 -13.74 -26.40
C ALA A 44 17.72 -13.82 -27.77
N GLY A 45 17.25 -12.69 -28.31
CA GLY A 45 16.52 -12.65 -29.59
C GLY A 45 15.09 -13.18 -29.53
N GLN A 46 14.51 -13.28 -28.33
CA GLN A 46 13.10 -13.65 -28.15
C GLN A 46 12.19 -12.50 -28.60
N GLY A 47 10.98 -12.83 -29.08
CA GLY A 47 9.95 -11.85 -29.42
C GLY A 47 9.63 -10.97 -28.22
N LEU A 48 9.93 -9.67 -28.33
CA LEU A 48 9.69 -8.69 -27.27
C LEU A 48 8.19 -8.56 -26.96
N ASP A 49 7.34 -8.71 -27.98
CA ASP A 49 5.89 -8.71 -27.89
C ASP A 49 5.34 -9.82 -27.01
N GLU A 50 5.84 -11.05 -27.18
CA GLU A 50 5.45 -12.20 -26.36
C GLU A 50 5.86 -12.01 -24.89
N PHE A 51 7.10 -11.55 -24.66
CA PHE A 51 7.58 -11.22 -23.31
C PHE A 51 6.76 -10.13 -22.62
N LEU A 52 6.45 -9.03 -23.32
CA LEU A 52 5.71 -7.91 -22.73
C LEU A 52 4.28 -8.28 -22.36
N LEU A 53 3.63 -9.16 -23.13
CA LEU A 53 2.30 -9.67 -22.83
C LEU A 53 2.32 -10.58 -21.59
N ASP A 54 3.25 -11.52 -21.53
CA ASP A 54 3.39 -12.44 -20.39
C ASP A 54 3.72 -11.70 -19.08
N GLU A 55 4.66 -10.74 -19.15
CA GLU A 55 5.09 -9.98 -17.98
C GLU A 55 4.00 -8.98 -17.53
N GLN A 56 3.23 -8.41 -18.46
CA GLN A 56 2.06 -7.60 -18.13
C GLN A 56 1.00 -8.41 -17.36
N GLU A 57 0.66 -9.61 -17.85
CA GLU A 57 -0.32 -10.48 -17.20
C GLU A 57 0.14 -10.86 -15.78
N SER A 58 1.42 -11.22 -15.63
CA SER A 58 2.02 -11.56 -14.33
C SER A 58 1.95 -10.39 -13.34
N ILE A 59 2.34 -9.19 -13.78
CA ILE A 59 2.32 -7.98 -12.94
C ILE A 59 0.88 -7.63 -12.55
N ILE A 60 -0.07 -7.67 -13.49
CA ILE A 60 -1.49 -7.39 -13.21
C ILE A 60 -2.02 -8.39 -12.17
N GLN A 61 -1.73 -9.68 -12.33
CA GLN A 61 -2.17 -10.71 -11.39
C GLN A 61 -1.61 -10.47 -9.99
N GLU A 62 -0.32 -10.14 -9.87
CA GLU A 62 0.29 -9.82 -8.57
C GLU A 62 -0.36 -8.59 -7.92
N PHE A 63 -0.64 -7.54 -8.70
CA PHE A 63 -1.36 -6.36 -8.22
C PHE A 63 -2.76 -6.72 -7.72
N VAL A 64 -3.54 -7.48 -8.49
CA VAL A 64 -4.90 -7.88 -8.10
C VAL A 64 -4.87 -8.67 -6.79
N ILE A 65 -4.00 -9.68 -6.66
CA ILE A 65 -3.88 -10.49 -5.44
C ILE A 65 -3.51 -9.62 -4.24
N ARG A 66 -2.55 -8.71 -4.40
CA ARG A 66 -2.12 -7.78 -3.33
C ARG A 66 -3.27 -6.87 -2.90
N TYR A 67 -4.02 -6.33 -3.85
CA TYR A 67 -5.15 -5.44 -3.58
C TYR A 67 -6.30 -6.20 -2.91
N GLU A 68 -6.70 -7.36 -3.42
CA GLU A 68 -7.74 -8.20 -2.80
C GLU A 68 -7.37 -8.56 -1.36
N SER A 69 -6.12 -8.97 -1.11
CA SER A 69 -5.64 -9.25 0.24
C SER A 69 -5.67 -8.02 1.16
N ALA A 70 -5.45 -6.82 0.62
CA ALA A 70 -5.57 -5.58 1.38
C ALA A 70 -7.03 -5.20 1.65
N LEU A 71 -7.93 -5.39 0.68
CA LEU A 71 -9.37 -5.18 0.85
C LEU A 71 -9.96 -6.13 1.90
N ASP A 72 -9.59 -7.41 1.86
CA ASP A 72 -10.09 -8.43 2.80
C ASP A 72 -9.76 -8.08 4.26
N LYS A 73 -8.54 -7.59 4.51
CA LYS A 73 -8.14 -7.10 5.84
C LYS A 73 -8.98 -5.90 6.31
N LEU A 74 -9.35 -5.01 5.39
CA LEU A 74 -10.19 -3.85 5.72
C LEU A 74 -11.63 -4.27 5.99
N ASP A 75 -12.14 -5.29 5.29
CA ASP A 75 -13.50 -5.77 5.49
C ASP A 75 -13.65 -6.44 6.86
N VAL A 76 -12.70 -7.31 7.24
CA VAL A 76 -12.68 -7.91 8.60
C VAL A 76 -12.59 -6.84 9.69
N LEU A 77 -11.74 -5.83 9.52
CA LEU A 77 -11.61 -4.73 10.50
C LEU A 77 -12.91 -3.92 10.63
N LYS A 78 -13.61 -3.71 9.51
CA LYS A 78 -14.90 -3.02 9.46
C LYS A 78 -16.00 -3.84 10.13
N GLU A 79 -16.07 -5.14 9.91
CA GLU A 79 -17.05 -6.00 10.59
C GLU A 79 -16.86 -6.01 12.11
N LEU A 80 -15.60 -6.07 12.55
CA LEU A 80 -15.25 -5.94 13.98
C LEU A 80 -15.63 -4.57 14.54
N TYR A 81 -15.43 -3.49 13.78
CA TYR A 81 -15.89 -2.15 14.15
C TYR A 81 -17.41 -2.07 14.32
N LEU A 82 -18.15 -2.53 13.32
CA LEU A 82 -19.62 -2.47 13.32
C LEU A 82 -20.20 -3.25 14.49
N SER A 83 -19.70 -4.47 14.74
CA SER A 83 -20.17 -5.30 15.85
C SER A 83 -19.87 -4.67 17.22
N LEU A 84 -18.69 -4.09 17.42
CA LEU A 84 -18.38 -3.38 18.67
C LEU A 84 -19.26 -2.13 18.85
N MET A 85 -19.44 -1.33 17.81
CA MET A 85 -20.27 -0.12 17.86
C MET A 85 -21.72 -0.42 18.20
N LEU A 86 -22.28 -1.48 17.62
CA LEU A 86 -23.64 -1.93 17.93
C LEU A 86 -23.77 -2.32 19.41
N SER A 87 -22.78 -3.02 19.96
CA SER A 87 -22.75 -3.40 21.38
C SER A 87 -22.71 -2.17 22.32
N VAL A 88 -21.80 -1.23 22.07
CA VAL A 88 -21.68 0.00 22.87
C VAL A 88 -22.95 0.86 22.77
N THR A 89 -23.53 0.96 21.58
CA THR A 89 -24.75 1.74 21.36
C THR A 89 -25.93 1.18 22.16
N PHE A 90 -26.04 -0.15 22.27
CA PHE A 90 -27.08 -0.78 23.08
C PHE A 90 -26.95 -0.43 24.57
N ILE A 91 -25.73 -0.51 25.12
CA ILE A 91 -25.44 -0.11 26.51
C ILE A 91 -25.79 1.36 26.74
N LEU A 92 -25.45 2.21 25.77
CA LEU A 92 -25.71 3.64 25.85
C LEU A 92 -27.21 3.96 25.84
N VAL A 93 -28.00 3.25 25.05
CA VAL A 93 -29.47 3.42 25.03
C VAL A 93 -30.08 3.10 26.40
N PHE A 94 -29.55 2.14 27.16
CA PHE A 94 -29.99 1.95 28.55
C PHE A 94 -29.48 3.03 29.49
N ALA A 95 -28.23 3.47 29.29
CA ALA A 95 -27.65 4.54 30.10
C ALA A 95 -28.44 5.85 29.98
N THR A 96 -29.08 6.14 28.85
CA THR A 96 -29.95 7.32 28.69
C THR A 96 -31.29 7.22 29.41
N VAL A 97 -31.74 6.01 29.80
CA VAL A 97 -33.01 5.80 30.52
C VAL A 97 -32.83 5.91 32.03
N ILE A 98 -31.67 5.54 32.57
CA ILE A 98 -31.35 5.59 34.02
C ILE A 98 -31.62 6.97 34.68
N PRO A 99 -31.34 8.12 34.06
CA PRO A 99 -31.58 9.44 34.65
C PRO A 99 -33.03 9.71 35.04
N ILE A 100 -33.99 8.95 34.48
CA ILE A 100 -35.41 9.08 34.80
C ILE A 100 -35.74 8.47 36.18
N LEU A 101 -34.94 7.51 36.66
CA LEU A 101 -35.22 6.77 37.90
C LEU A 101 -34.48 7.33 39.13
N ILE A 102 -33.43 8.14 38.94
CA ILE A 102 -32.57 8.62 40.02
C ILE A 102 -32.76 10.13 40.24
N PRO A 103 -32.93 10.61 41.48
CA PRO A 103 -33.10 12.03 41.79
C PRO A 103 -31.76 12.80 41.79
N ILE A 104 -31.05 12.79 40.67
CA ILE A 104 -29.83 13.58 40.42
C ILE A 104 -30.17 14.63 39.36
N PRO A 105 -29.56 15.84 39.39
CA PRO A 105 -29.76 16.84 38.35
C PRO A 105 -29.52 16.24 36.95
N PRO A 106 -30.52 16.26 36.05
CA PRO A 106 -30.46 15.59 34.76
C PRO A 106 -29.36 16.16 33.86
N THR A 107 -29.02 17.44 34.03
CA THR A 107 -27.94 18.13 33.30
C THR A 107 -26.57 17.47 33.51
N LEU A 108 -26.27 17.03 34.74
CA LEU A 108 -24.99 16.40 35.07
C LEU A 108 -24.92 14.97 34.48
N LEU A 109 -26.00 14.21 34.59
CA LEU A 109 -26.08 12.85 34.05
C LEU A 109 -26.03 12.83 32.51
N LEU A 110 -26.82 13.68 31.84
CA LEU A 110 -26.80 13.82 30.38
C LEU A 110 -25.42 14.27 29.87
N GLY A 111 -24.80 15.25 30.54
CA GLY A 111 -23.44 15.67 30.21
C GLY A 111 -22.41 14.56 30.37
N GLY A 112 -22.52 13.77 31.45
CA GLY A 112 -21.68 12.59 31.68
C GLY A 112 -21.85 11.51 30.62
N ILE A 113 -23.09 11.22 30.19
CA ILE A 113 -23.38 10.23 29.14
C ILE A 113 -22.81 10.68 27.79
N ILE A 114 -23.06 11.92 27.39
CA ILE A 114 -22.53 12.49 26.13
C ILE A 114 -21.00 12.54 26.15
N GLY A 115 -20.41 12.92 27.29
CA GLY A 115 -18.95 12.96 27.46
C GLY A 115 -18.32 11.57 27.40
N LEU A 116 -18.84 10.61 28.15
CA LEU A 116 -18.40 9.22 28.14
C LEU A 116 -18.52 8.61 26.73
N PHE A 117 -19.64 8.86 26.05
CA PHE A 117 -19.85 8.44 24.68
C PHE A 117 -18.80 9.01 23.74
N SER A 118 -18.57 10.33 23.81
CA SER A 118 -17.60 11.01 22.96
C SER A 118 -16.18 10.47 23.18
N ILE A 119 -15.81 10.18 24.44
CA ILE A 119 -14.51 9.59 24.78
C ILE A 119 -14.38 8.17 24.22
N VAL A 120 -15.40 7.32 24.36
CA VAL A 120 -15.37 5.95 23.81
C VAL A 120 -15.29 5.99 22.29
N GLN A 121 -16.03 6.88 21.64
CA GLN A 121 -16.00 7.08 20.19
C GLN A 121 -14.63 7.55 19.69
N VAL A 122 -14.07 8.59 20.31
CA VAL A 122 -12.75 9.15 19.94
C VAL A 122 -11.63 8.14 20.24
N GLY A 123 -11.68 7.46 21.38
CA GLY A 123 -10.72 6.42 21.74
C GLY A 123 -10.72 5.28 20.74
N PHE A 124 -11.89 4.90 20.24
CA PHE A 124 -11.99 3.85 19.22
C PHE A 124 -11.48 4.31 17.85
N VAL A 125 -11.83 5.53 17.40
CA VAL A 125 -11.26 6.12 16.17
C VAL A 125 -9.74 6.20 16.26
N TYR A 126 -9.20 6.55 17.43
CA TYR A 126 -7.77 6.54 17.69
C TYR A 126 -7.18 5.14 17.56
N VAL A 127 -7.81 4.10 18.14
CA VAL A 127 -7.38 2.71 17.99
C VAL A 127 -7.37 2.29 16.52
N ILE A 128 -8.43 2.57 15.75
CA ILE A 128 -8.44 2.31 14.30
C ILE A 128 -7.28 3.04 13.62
N HIS A 129 -7.05 4.30 13.94
CA HIS A 129 -5.96 5.08 13.33
C HIS A 129 -4.57 4.55 13.69
N THR A 130 -4.41 3.86 14.83
CA THR A 130 -3.15 3.21 15.20
C THR A 130 -2.97 1.82 14.59
N VAL A 131 -4.06 1.07 14.41
CA VAL A 131 -4.04 -0.31 13.91
C VAL A 131 -4.09 -0.35 12.38
N SER A 132 -4.86 0.55 11.77
CA SER A 132 -4.73 0.87 10.35
C SER A 132 -3.36 1.50 10.21
N PRO A 133 -2.34 0.77 9.70
CA PRO A 133 -1.07 1.39 9.43
C PRO A 133 -1.41 2.43 8.37
N GLY A 134 -1.37 3.72 8.76
CA GLY A 134 -1.66 4.83 7.88
C GLY A 134 -1.03 4.53 6.54
N THR A 135 -1.87 4.47 5.51
CA THR A 135 -1.55 4.02 4.17
C THR A 135 -0.16 4.50 3.80
N GLN A 136 0.79 3.60 3.95
CA GLN A 136 2.19 3.83 3.67
C GLN A 136 2.39 3.77 2.16
N PHE A 137 1.75 4.70 1.47
CA PHE A 137 1.99 5.05 0.08
C PHE A 137 3.37 5.72 -0.11
N GLY A 138 4.21 5.71 0.93
CA GLY A 138 5.55 6.28 0.94
C GLY A 138 6.56 5.47 1.77
N SER A 139 6.28 4.21 2.14
CA SER A 139 7.32 3.34 2.67
C SER A 139 8.25 2.93 1.55
N ARG A 140 9.23 3.81 1.28
CA ARG A 140 10.38 3.54 0.44
C ARG A 140 10.95 2.18 0.84
N PRO A 141 11.05 1.20 -0.06
CA PRO A 141 11.99 0.11 0.20
C PRO A 141 13.34 0.77 0.43
N LYS A 142 13.98 0.44 1.56
CA LYS A 142 15.37 0.83 1.80
C LYS A 142 16.16 0.25 0.63
N ALA A 143 16.51 1.10 -0.33
CA ALA A 143 17.50 0.81 -1.33
C ALA A 143 18.76 0.42 -0.56
N SER A 144 18.98 -0.89 -0.42
CA SER A 144 20.23 -1.41 0.10
C SER A 144 21.26 -0.87 -0.87
N THR A 145 22.05 0.08 -0.38
CA THR A 145 23.16 0.66 -1.10
C THR A 145 24.19 -0.46 -1.21
N ARG A 146 24.01 -1.36 -2.19
CA ARG A 146 25.10 -2.20 -2.68
C ARG A 146 26.03 -1.27 -3.42
N ARG A 147 26.89 -0.69 -2.59
CA ARG A 147 28.15 -0.03 -2.90
C ARG A 147 28.80 -0.75 -4.09
N CYS A 148 28.70 -0.15 -5.28
CA CYS A 148 29.55 -0.47 -6.42
C CYS A 148 30.98 0.02 -6.12
N THR A 149 31.62 -0.58 -5.12
CA THR A 149 33.07 -0.60 -5.03
C THR A 149 33.54 -1.72 -5.93
N ARG A 150 33.77 -1.39 -7.22
CA ARG A 150 34.92 -1.82 -8.03
C ARG A 150 34.61 -1.65 -9.52
N CYS A 151 34.56 -0.40 -9.97
CA CYS A 151 35.11 -0.10 -11.29
C CYS A 151 36.63 -0.30 -11.19
N SER A 152 37.16 -1.24 -11.96
CA SER A 152 38.58 -1.35 -12.26
C SER A 152 38.70 -1.42 -13.78
N PRO A 153 39.38 -0.47 -14.44
CA PRO A 153 39.41 -0.38 -15.89
C PRO A 153 40.61 -1.15 -16.45
N HIS A 154 40.41 -2.36 -16.97
CA HIS A 154 41.44 -3.03 -17.77
C HIS A 154 40.79 -3.88 -18.87
N TRP A 155 41.01 -3.40 -20.11
CA TRP A 155 40.88 -4.07 -21.42
C TRP A 155 39.48 -4.43 -21.89
#